data_AF-D1B8C6-F1
#
_entry.id   AF-D1B8C6-F1
#
_cell.length_a   1.000
_cell.length_b   1.000
_cell.length_c   1.000
_cell.angle_alpha   90.00
_cell.angle_beta   90.00
_cell.angle_gamma   90.00
#
_symmetry.space_group_name_H-M   'P 1'
#
loop_
_entity.id
_entity.type
_entity.pdbx_description
1 polymer ?
#
loop_
_entity_poly.entity_id
_entity_poly.type
_entity_poly.pdbx_seq_one_letter_code
_entity_poly.pdbx_strand_id
1 'polypeptide(L)'
;MNVSSHFVGPAGGILMSLIAFSVVFLVIAGLMLIMMATKMVAGAVDGRSKPVPPSPSKPQSPAAPAPSAAPAPGAKAQDDLELVAVVTAAVAACAGRPVSVRSVRPLQARSFGGAWRAMARVEGMEGLE
;
A
#
# COMPACT_ATOMS: atom_id res chain seq x y z
N MET A 1 -23.05 25.12 -27.46
CA MET A 1 -22.12 26.16 -26.96
C MET A 1 -20.70 25.65 -27.17
N ASN A 2 -19.89 26.41 -27.91
CA ASN A 2 -18.58 25.96 -28.37
C ASN A 2 -17.52 26.24 -27.30
N VAL A 3 -16.80 25.19 -26.88
CA VAL A 3 -15.75 25.25 -25.84
C VAL A 3 -14.67 26.28 -26.19
N SER A 4 -14.40 26.49 -27.48
CA SER A 4 -13.42 27.46 -27.99
C SER A 4 -13.64 28.89 -27.49
N SER A 5 -14.87 29.30 -27.19
CA SER A 5 -15.17 30.65 -26.68
C SER A 5 -14.67 30.88 -25.25
N HIS A 6 -14.48 29.80 -24.47
CA HIS A 6 -13.98 29.87 -23.10
C HIS A 6 -12.46 29.98 -23.00
N PHE A 7 -11.74 29.75 -24.10
CA PHE A 7 -10.27 29.71 -24.15
C PHE A 7 -9.67 30.93 -24.85
N VAL A 8 -10.48 31.74 -25.54
CA VAL A 8 -10.04 32.95 -26.24
C VAL A 8 -10.37 34.17 -25.40
N GLY A 9 -9.42 34.57 -24.55
CA GLY A 9 -9.52 35.76 -23.70
C GLY A 9 -8.81 35.60 -22.34
N PRO A 10 -8.72 36.67 -21.51
CA PRO A 10 -8.06 36.64 -20.21
C PRO A 10 -8.57 35.53 -19.28
N ALA A 11 -9.87 35.21 -19.36
CA ALA A 11 -10.49 34.14 -18.60
C ALA A 11 -9.97 32.73 -18.96
N GLY A 12 -9.62 32.50 -20.24
CA GLY A 12 -9.06 31.23 -20.70
C GLY A 12 -7.66 30.97 -20.12
N GLY A 13 -6.82 32.02 -20.06
CA GLY A 13 -5.51 31.94 -19.43
C GLY A 13 -5.57 31.61 -17.94
N ILE A 14 -6.53 32.21 -17.21
CA ILE A 14 -6.74 31.92 -15.78
C ILE A 14 -7.16 30.45 -15.60
N LEU A 15 -8.07 29.95 -16.43
CA LEU A 15 -8.52 28.55 -16.35
C LEU A 15 -7.35 27.59 -16.61
N MET A 16 -6.56 27.82 -17.67
CA MET A 16 -5.39 26.97 -17.96
C MET A 16 -4.37 27.00 -16.84
N SER A 17 -4.15 28.18 -16.23
CA SER A 17 -3.24 28.33 -15.09
C SER A 17 -3.74 27.56 -13.87
N LEU A 18 -5.03 27.61 -13.54
CA LEU A 18 -5.62 26.84 -12.44
C LEU A 18 -5.50 25.32 -12.64
N ILE A 19 -5.75 24.83 -13.86
CA ILE A 19 -5.58 23.42 -14.20
C ILE A 19 -4.10 23.00 -14.07
N ALA A 20 -3.18 23.81 -14.59
CA ALA A 20 -1.74 23.54 -14.46
C ALA A 20 -1.29 23.55 -13.00
N PHE A 21 -1.68 24.54 -12.20
CA PHE A 21 -1.37 24.61 -10.78
C PHE A 21 -1.89 23.40 -10.02
N SER A 22 -3.11 22.93 -10.31
CA SER A 22 -3.66 21.72 -9.69
C SER A 22 -2.79 20.49 -9.95
N VAL A 23 -2.36 20.26 -11.20
CA VAL A 23 -1.50 19.12 -11.55
C VAL A 23 -0.13 19.23 -10.87
N VAL A 24 0.45 20.43 -10.80
CA VAL A 24 1.73 20.64 -10.09
C VAL A 24 1.61 20.30 -8.61
N PHE A 25 0.51 20.68 -7.96
CA PHE A 25 0.25 20.29 -6.57
C PHE A 25 0.18 18.76 -6.40
N LEU A 26 -0.52 18.06 -7.30
CA LEU A 26 -0.59 16.59 -7.29
C LEU A 26 0.80 15.97 -7.45
N VAL A 27 1.63 16.53 -8.34
CA VAL A 27 3.00 16.05 -8.55
C VAL A 27 3.86 16.26 -7.32
N ILE A 28 3.83 17.44 -6.69
CA ILE A 28 4.62 17.72 -5.47
C ILE A 28 4.17 16.81 -4.32
N ALA A 29 2.85 16.65 -4.12
CA ALA A 29 2.31 15.74 -3.12
C ALA A 29 2.71 14.28 -3.41
N GLY A 30 2.68 13.85 -4.67
CA GLY A 30 3.13 12.53 -5.10
C GLY A 30 4.63 12.30 -4.85
N LEU A 31 5.45 13.33 -5.09
CA LEU A 31 6.90 13.30 -4.81
C LEU A 31 7.19 13.26 -3.30
N MET A 32 6.36 13.89 -2.45
CA MET A 32 6.46 13.67 -1.01
C MET A 32 6.06 12.24 -0.63
N LEU A 33 4.97 11.73 -1.22
CA LEU A 33 4.46 10.39 -0.93
C LEU A 33 5.47 9.30 -1.34
N ILE A 34 6.14 9.43 -2.49
CA ILE A 34 7.15 8.45 -2.92
C ILE A 34 8.34 8.40 -1.97
N MET A 35 8.75 9.56 -1.41
CA MET A 35 9.79 9.65 -0.39
C MET A 35 9.35 8.97 0.92
N MET A 36 8.09 9.17 1.33
CA MET A 36 7.53 8.52 2.51
C MET A 36 7.43 6.99 2.31
N ALA A 37 6.94 6.54 1.16
CA ALA A 37 6.82 5.13 0.81
C ALA A 37 8.19 4.44 0.82
N THR A 38 9.22 5.06 0.23
CA THR A 38 10.58 4.51 0.25
C THR A 38 11.17 4.50 1.66
N LYS A 39 10.92 5.51 2.51
CA LYS A 39 11.30 5.46 3.94
C LYS A 39 10.61 4.33 4.69
N MET A 40 9.31 4.12 4.47
CA MET A 40 8.56 3.04 5.12
C MET A 40 9.04 1.67 4.65
N VAL A 41 9.26 1.49 3.36
CA VAL A 41 9.83 0.25 2.81
C VAL A 41 11.20 0.02 3.40
N ALA A 42 12.11 1.01 3.38
CA ALA A 42 13.44 0.91 3.97
C ALA A 42 13.40 0.50 5.46
N GLY A 43 12.55 1.15 6.26
CA GLY A 43 12.37 0.79 7.67
C GLY A 43 11.78 -0.62 7.87
N ALA A 44 10.90 -1.07 6.98
CA ALA A 44 10.35 -2.42 6.99
C ALA A 44 11.38 -3.49 6.56
N VAL A 45 12.30 -3.16 5.64
CA VAL A 45 13.38 -4.08 5.26
C VAL A 45 14.46 -4.16 6.36
N ASP A 46 14.82 -3.03 6.97
CA ASP A 46 15.78 -2.98 8.10
C ASP A 46 15.23 -3.66 9.37
N GLY A 47 13.93 -3.53 9.64
CA GLY A 47 13.26 -4.19 10.77
C GLY A 47 13.20 -5.72 10.66
N ARG A 48 13.33 -6.28 9.45
CA ARG A 48 13.33 -7.73 9.22
C ARG A 48 14.69 -8.39 9.44
N SER A 49 15.76 -7.60 9.59
CA SER A 49 17.14 -8.09 9.81
C SER A 49 17.60 -7.97 11.26
N LYS A 50 16.70 -7.74 12.23
CA LYS A 50 17.03 -7.87 13.65
C LYS A 50 16.69 -9.29 14.11
N PRO A 51 17.69 -10.16 14.36
CA PRO A 51 17.45 -11.40 15.09
C PRO A 51 16.91 -11.00 16.46
N VAL A 52 15.80 -11.62 16.84
CA VAL A 52 15.29 -11.61 18.21
C VAL A 52 16.46 -12.02 19.11
N PRO A 53 16.97 -11.14 20.02
CA PRO A 53 17.95 -11.57 20.99
C PRO A 53 17.29 -12.64 21.88
N PRO A 54 17.98 -13.76 22.17
CA PRO A 54 17.42 -14.85 22.94
C PRO A 54 17.01 -14.37 24.33
N SER A 55 15.80 -14.76 24.70
CA SER A 55 15.21 -14.62 26.02
C SER A 55 16.19 -15.04 27.13
N PRO A 56 16.46 -14.19 28.13
CA PRO A 56 17.01 -14.68 29.39
C PRO A 56 15.86 -15.32 30.18
N SER A 57 15.80 -16.65 30.10
CA SER A 57 15.11 -17.49 31.08
C SER A 57 15.63 -17.16 32.49
N LYS A 58 14.72 -16.89 33.43
CA LYS A 58 15.04 -16.89 34.87
C LYS A 58 13.95 -17.65 35.65
N PRO A 59 14.32 -18.42 36.70
CA PRO A 59 13.55 -19.56 37.19
C PRO A 59 12.24 -19.22 37.91
N GLN A 60 11.35 -20.20 37.86
CA GLN A 60 9.99 -20.26 38.40
C GLN A 60 9.92 -20.03 39.92
N SER A 61 8.85 -19.36 40.38
CA SER A 61 8.24 -19.59 41.70
C SER A 61 6.71 -19.69 41.52
N PRO A 62 6.04 -20.78 41.96
CA PRO A 62 4.61 -20.98 41.71
C PRO A 62 3.71 -20.07 42.54
N ALA A 63 2.94 -19.20 41.88
CA ALA A 63 1.79 -18.52 42.46
C ALA A 63 0.51 -18.93 41.70
N ALA A 64 -0.55 -19.14 42.47
CA ALA A 64 -1.82 -19.78 42.12
C ALA A 64 -2.50 -19.29 40.82
N PRO A 65 -3.29 -20.16 40.14
CA PRO A 65 -3.96 -19.81 38.89
C PRO A 65 -5.10 -18.81 39.13
N ALA A 66 -4.84 -17.53 38.82
CA ALA A 66 -5.87 -16.55 38.57
C ALA A 66 -6.50 -16.81 37.18
N PRO A 67 -7.82 -16.61 37.01
CA PRO A 67 -8.52 -16.95 35.77
C PRO A 67 -7.91 -16.23 34.57
N SER A 68 -7.56 -17.02 33.55
CA SER A 68 -7.07 -16.55 32.27
C SER A 68 -8.12 -15.65 31.63
N ALA A 69 -7.81 -14.35 31.53
CA ALA A 69 -8.57 -13.43 30.70
C ALA A 69 -8.50 -13.92 29.25
N ALA A 70 -9.67 -14.19 28.66
CA ALA A 70 -9.80 -14.56 27.27
C ALA A 70 -9.14 -13.50 26.37
N PRO A 71 -8.35 -13.89 25.36
CA PRO A 71 -7.82 -12.93 24.39
C PRO A 71 -8.99 -12.31 23.65
N ALA A 72 -9.12 -10.98 23.76
CA ALA A 72 -10.14 -10.19 23.06
C ALA A 72 -10.11 -10.52 21.55
N PRO A 73 -11.18 -11.12 20.99
CA PRO A 73 -11.33 -11.27 19.55
C PRO A 73 -11.79 -9.91 19.02
N GLY A 74 -10.85 -9.07 18.59
CA GLY A 74 -11.21 -7.76 18.07
C GLY A 74 -10.16 -7.11 17.17
N ALA A 75 -8.88 -7.25 17.50
CA ALA A 75 -7.85 -6.51 16.76
C ALA A 75 -7.69 -6.99 15.31
N LYS A 76 -7.45 -8.30 15.08
CA LYS A 76 -7.17 -8.81 13.72
C LYS A 76 -8.36 -8.83 12.77
N ALA A 77 -9.57 -9.02 13.31
CA ALA A 77 -10.78 -9.04 12.49
C ALA A 77 -11.13 -7.63 11.98
N GLN A 78 -10.83 -6.60 12.77
CA GLN A 78 -11.01 -5.21 12.37
C GLN A 78 -10.07 -4.85 11.20
N ASP A 79 -8.81 -5.26 11.28
CA ASP A 79 -7.82 -5.05 10.20
C ASP A 79 -8.26 -5.74 8.90
N ASP A 80 -8.75 -6.98 8.98
CA ASP A 80 -9.26 -7.72 7.80
C ASP A 80 -10.50 -7.06 7.19
N LEU A 81 -11.40 -6.50 8.01
CA LEU A 81 -12.57 -5.75 7.55
C LEU A 81 -12.18 -4.43 6.88
N GLU A 82 -11.20 -3.71 7.43
CA GLU A 82 -10.65 -2.50 6.83
C GLU A 82 -9.98 -2.81 5.48
N LEU A 83 -9.16 -3.87 5.42
CA LEU A 83 -8.54 -4.35 4.19
C LEU A 83 -9.60 -4.69 3.12
N VAL A 84 -10.64 -5.43 3.49
CA VAL A 84 -11.75 -5.77 2.57
C VAL A 84 -12.49 -4.50 2.13
N ALA A 85 -12.71 -3.53 3.02
CA ALA A 85 -13.36 -2.26 2.69
C ALA A 85 -12.55 -1.44 1.68
N VAL A 86 -11.24 -1.30 1.88
CA VAL A 86 -10.33 -0.59 0.97
C VAL A 86 -10.27 -1.29 -0.40
N VAL A 87 -10.14 -2.62 -0.41
CA VAL A 87 -10.14 -3.41 -1.67
C VAL A 87 -11.46 -3.27 -2.41
N THR A 88 -12.59 -3.35 -1.68
CA THR A 88 -13.92 -3.20 -2.28
C THR A 88 -14.12 -1.79 -2.84
N ALA A 89 -13.68 -0.75 -2.12
CA ALA A 89 -13.75 0.63 -2.59
C ALA A 89 -12.92 0.84 -3.86
N ALA A 90 -11.70 0.31 -3.92
CA ALA A 90 -10.84 0.39 -5.11
C ALA A 90 -11.46 -0.31 -6.32
N VAL A 91 -12.03 -1.50 -6.14
CA VAL A 91 -12.70 -2.26 -7.21
C VAL A 91 -13.97 -1.56 -7.66
N ALA A 92 -14.78 -1.04 -6.74
CA ALA A 92 -15.98 -0.28 -7.06
C ALA A 92 -15.66 1.00 -7.85
N ALA A 93 -14.58 1.70 -7.48
CA ALA A 93 -14.11 2.87 -8.20
C ALA A 93 -13.63 2.54 -9.63
N CYS A 94 -12.90 1.44 -9.82
CA CYS A 94 -12.49 0.98 -11.15
C CYS A 94 -13.65 0.50 -12.01
N ALA A 95 -14.62 -0.20 -11.41
CA ALA A 95 -15.75 -0.76 -12.14
C ALA A 95 -16.86 0.29 -12.42
N GLY A 96 -16.92 1.38 -11.64
CA GLY A 96 -17.98 2.39 -11.72
C GLY A 96 -19.37 1.86 -11.33
N ARG A 97 -19.43 0.71 -10.63
CA ARG A 97 -20.66 0.03 -10.22
C ARG A 97 -20.45 -0.63 -8.85
N PRO A 98 -21.51 -0.90 -8.07
CA PRO A 98 -21.38 -1.62 -6.81
C PRO A 98 -20.86 -3.05 -7.06
N VAL A 99 -19.86 -3.47 -6.28
CA VAL A 99 -19.21 -4.79 -6.39
C VAL A 99 -19.11 -5.43 -5.01
N SER A 100 -19.35 -6.73 -4.92
CA SER A 100 -19.15 -7.53 -3.70
C SER A 100 -17.91 -8.41 -3.83
N VAL A 101 -16.99 -8.35 -2.86
CA VAL A 101 -15.78 -9.17 -2.84
C VAL A 101 -16.08 -10.52 -2.19
N ARG A 102 -15.93 -11.61 -2.95
CA ARG A 102 -16.23 -12.98 -2.49
C ARG A 102 -15.08 -13.66 -1.74
N SER A 103 -13.84 -13.32 -2.08
CA SER A 103 -12.65 -13.84 -1.40
C SER A 103 -11.47 -12.90 -1.60
N VAL A 104 -10.80 -12.55 -0.50
CA VAL A 104 -9.49 -11.90 -0.52
C VAL A 104 -8.48 -12.93 -0.03
N ARG A 105 -7.57 -13.35 -0.93
CA ARG A 105 -6.45 -14.20 -0.54
C ARG A 105 -5.19 -13.37 -0.68
N PRO A 106 -4.38 -13.23 0.38
CA PRO A 106 -3.05 -12.67 0.21
C PRO A 106 -2.29 -13.61 -0.72
N LEU A 107 -1.94 -13.11 -1.91
CA LEU A 107 -0.87 -13.72 -2.67
C LEU A 107 0.37 -13.51 -1.81
N GLN A 108 0.78 -14.58 -1.12
CA GLN A 108 2.01 -14.63 -0.36
C GLN A 108 3.07 -13.99 -1.23
N ALA A 109 3.51 -12.79 -0.85
CA ALA A 109 4.31 -11.94 -1.71
C ALA A 109 5.51 -12.77 -2.16
N ARG A 110 5.44 -13.29 -3.39
CA ARG A 110 6.63 -13.74 -4.09
C ARG A 110 7.41 -12.45 -4.11
N SER A 111 8.42 -12.40 -3.25
CA SER A 111 9.20 -11.22 -2.83
C SER A 111 9.08 -10.09 -3.83
N PHE A 112 8.90 -8.83 -3.42
CA PHE A 112 8.74 -7.68 -4.32
C PHE A 112 9.75 -7.61 -5.51
N GLY A 113 10.87 -8.34 -5.45
CA GLY A 113 11.77 -8.58 -6.59
C GLY A 113 11.58 -9.88 -7.39
N GLY A 114 10.53 -10.68 -7.20
CA GLY A 114 10.38 -12.04 -7.73
C GLY A 114 9.81 -12.08 -9.14
N ALA A 115 8.92 -11.15 -9.47
CA ALA A 115 8.47 -10.93 -10.85
C ALA A 115 9.58 -10.28 -11.69
N TRP A 116 10.29 -9.30 -11.12
CA TRP A 116 11.42 -8.65 -11.77
C TRP A 116 12.65 -9.58 -11.91
N ARG A 117 12.94 -10.41 -10.90
CA ARG A 117 13.96 -11.49 -10.98
C ARG A 117 13.54 -12.65 -11.90
N ALA A 118 12.25 -12.88 -12.07
CA ALA A 118 11.78 -13.85 -13.06
C ALA A 118 12.03 -13.33 -14.48
N MET A 119 11.66 -12.08 -14.77
CA MET A 119 11.95 -11.43 -16.05
C MET A 119 13.46 -11.29 -16.32
N ALA A 120 14.26 -10.87 -15.34
CA ALA A 120 15.71 -10.76 -15.50
C ALA A 120 16.40 -12.08 -15.83
N ARG A 121 15.85 -13.23 -15.37
CA ARG A 121 16.37 -14.55 -15.74
C ARG A 121 15.98 -14.98 -17.14
N VAL A 122 14.79 -14.58 -17.61
CA VAL A 122 14.36 -14.84 -18.99
C VAL A 122 15.23 -14.03 -19.95
N GLU A 123 15.45 -12.74 -19.66
CA GLU A 123 16.25 -11.86 -20.52
C GLU A 123 17.74 -12.25 -20.57
N GLY A 124 18.30 -12.80 -19.48
CA GLY A 124 19.67 -13.32 -19.48
C GLY A 124 19.89 -14.59 -20.32
N MET A 125 18.81 -15.27 -20.72
CA MET A 125 18.88 -16.47 -21.56
C MET A 125 18.73 -16.15 -23.05
N GLU A 126 18.12 -15.02 -23.41
CA GLU A 126 17.91 -14.59 -24.80
C GLU A 126 19.14 -13.89 -25.43
N GLY A 127 20.14 -13.52 -24.61
CA GLY A 127 21.38 -12.88 -25.08
C GLY A 127 22.54 -13.85 -25.36
N LEU A 128 22.28 -15.16 -25.39
CA LEU A 128 23.27 -16.22 -25.57
C LEU A 128 23.15 -16.96 -26.91
N GLU A 129 22.29 -16.47 -27.82
CA GLU A 129 22.13 -16.96 -29.19
C GLU A 129 22.73 -16.01 -30.24
#